data_AF-A0A1B6FJZ4-F1
#
_entry.id   AF-A0A1B6FJZ4-F1
#
_cell.length_a   1.000
_cell.length_b   1.000
_cell.length_c   1.000
_cell.angle_alpha   90.00
_cell.angle_beta   90.00
_cell.angle_gamma   90.00
#
_symmetry.space_group_name_H-M   'P 1'
#
loop_
_entity.id
_entity.type
_entity.pdbx_description
1 polymer ?
#
loop_
_entity_poly.entity_id
_entity_poly.type
_entity_poly.pdbx_seq_one_letter_code
_entity_poly.pdbx_strand_id
1 'polypeptide(L)'
;GLYPAPLKILEVIRVGVDKGSDAGYEAESKGFAELAMTPQSKGLMGLFRGQTECKKNRFGTPKQEIKTVAVLGAGLMGAGIAQVSVDKGYNVILKDTSDAGLMRGIGQIYTGLDSSVKRKKIDALERDRFLAN
;
A
#
# COMPACT_ATOMS: atom_id res chain seq x y z
N GLY A 1 -21.59 -10.77 1.39
CA GLY A 1 -22.34 -9.75 0.63
C GLY A 1 -22.63 -8.48 1.41
N LEU A 2 -21.71 -7.99 2.24
CA LEU A 2 -21.88 -6.72 2.98
C LEU A 2 -21.57 -5.48 2.13
N TYR A 3 -20.91 -5.68 0.98
CA TYR A 3 -20.56 -4.63 0.03
C TYR A 3 -21.40 -4.82 -1.24
N PRO A 4 -22.32 -3.89 -1.55
CA PRO A 4 -23.21 -4.03 -2.71
C PRO A 4 -22.51 -3.73 -4.04
N ALA A 5 -21.47 -2.88 -4.03
CA ALA A 5 -20.80 -2.43 -5.25
C ALA A 5 -20.17 -3.56 -6.09
N PRO A 6 -19.41 -4.52 -5.53
CA PRO A 6 -18.85 -5.62 -6.32
C PRO A 6 -19.89 -6.46 -7.07
N LEU A 7 -21.07 -6.69 -6.47
CA LEU A 7 -22.14 -7.46 -7.12
C LEU A 7 -22.81 -6.64 -8.23
N LYS A 8 -23.10 -5.36 -7.95
CA LYS A 8 -23.74 -4.45 -8.92
C LYS A 8 -22.85 -4.19 -10.14
N ILE A 9 -21.53 -4.14 -9.95
CA ILE A 9 -20.55 -4.02 -11.06
C ILE A 9 -20.68 -5.23 -12.01
N LEU A 10 -20.81 -6.45 -11.48
CA LEU A 10 -20.98 -7.64 -12.32
C LEU A 10 -22.30 -7.61 -13.10
N GLU A 11 -23.38 -7.11 -12.50
CA GLU A 11 -24.68 -6.96 -13.16
C GLU A 11 -24.61 -5.95 -14.31
N VAL A 12 -24.01 -4.77 -14.08
CA VAL A 12 -23.87 -3.74 -15.11
C VAL A 12 -23.00 -4.23 -16.26
N ILE A 13 -21.88 -4.88 -15.97
CA ILE A 13 -21.00 -5.46 -17.00
C ILE A 13 -21.75 -6.51 -17.81
N ARG A 14 -22.50 -7.40 -17.16
CA ARG A 14 -23.32 -8.40 -17.85
C ARG A 14 -24.32 -7.74 -18.81
N VAL A 15 -25.04 -6.71 -18.35
CA VAL A 15 -25.99 -5.99 -19.20
C VAL A 15 -25.32 -5.33 -20.40
N GLY A 16 -24.14 -4.73 -20.21
CA GLY A 16 -23.37 -4.12 -21.31
C GLY A 16 -22.86 -5.11 -22.34
N VAL A 17 -22.48 -6.32 -21.91
CA VAL A 17 -22.05 -7.40 -22.81
C VAL A 17 -23.24 -8.05 -23.53
N ASP A 18 -24.33 -8.33 -22.82
CA ASP A 18 -25.49 -9.06 -23.36
C ASP A 18 -26.39 -8.19 -24.25
N LYS A 19 -26.58 -6.91 -23.90
CA LYS A 19 -27.57 -6.01 -24.54
C LYS A 19 -26.94 -4.86 -25.33
N GLY A 20 -25.61 -4.79 -25.37
CA GLY A 20 -24.87 -3.74 -26.06
C GLY A 20 -24.59 -2.51 -25.20
N SER A 21 -23.71 -1.64 -25.71
CA SER A 21 -23.11 -0.53 -24.97
C SER A 21 -24.13 0.49 -24.46
N ASP A 22 -25.13 0.87 -25.27
CA ASP A 22 -26.11 1.88 -24.88
C ASP A 22 -26.94 1.45 -23.65
N ALA A 23 -27.39 0.20 -23.64
CA ALA A 23 -28.08 -0.39 -22.49
C ALA A 23 -27.15 -0.57 -21.28
N GLY A 24 -25.87 -0.83 -21.52
CA GLY A 24 -24.83 -0.89 -20.49
C GLY A 24 -24.62 0.45 -19.78
N TYR A 25 -24.49 1.55 -20.53
CA TYR A 25 -24.33 2.89 -19.96
C TYR A 25 -25.56 3.34 -19.18
N GLU A 26 -26.76 3.02 -19.64
CA GLU A 26 -27.99 3.33 -18.90
C GLU A 26 -28.05 2.55 -17.57
N ALA A 27 -27.70 1.26 -17.60
CA ALA A 27 -27.60 0.42 -16.40
C ALA A 27 -26.50 0.90 -15.44
N GLU A 28 -25.36 1.35 -15.97
CA GLU A 28 -24.26 1.94 -15.20
C GLU A 28 -24.72 3.20 -14.47
N SER A 29 -25.35 4.14 -15.17
CA SER A 29 -25.83 5.39 -14.57
C SER A 29 -26.82 5.12 -13.43
N LYS A 30 -27.76 4.19 -13.63
CA LYS A 30 -28.73 3.80 -12.59
C LYS A 30 -28.06 3.11 -11.41
N GLY A 31 -27.19 2.13 -11.68
CA GLY A 31 -26.47 1.39 -10.66
C GLY A 31 -25.53 2.27 -9.84
N PHE A 32 -24.86 3.24 -10.49
CA PHE A 32 -24.03 4.23 -9.83
C PHE A 32 -24.84 5.11 -8.88
N ALA A 33 -25.97 5.67 -9.34
CA ALA A 33 -26.83 6.51 -8.51
C ALA A 33 -27.36 5.76 -7.28
N GLU A 34 -27.75 4.49 -7.46
CA GLU A 34 -28.18 3.61 -6.38
C GLU A 34 -27.05 3.41 -5.35
N LEU A 35 -25.86 3.02 -5.81
CA LEU A 35 -24.69 2.78 -4.95
C LEU A 35 -24.23 4.04 -4.23
N ALA A 36 -24.27 5.21 -4.88
CA ALA A 36 -23.85 6.49 -4.31
C ALA A 36 -24.67 6.86 -3.07
N MET A 37 -25.94 6.44 -3.01
CA MET A 37 -26.84 6.74 -1.90
C MET A 37 -26.72 5.77 -0.72
N THR A 38 -26.04 4.62 -0.90
CA THR A 38 -25.89 3.60 0.13
C THR A 38 -25.06 4.06 1.34
N PRO A 39 -25.35 3.56 2.55
CA PRO A 39 -24.55 3.87 3.74
C PRO A 39 -23.11 3.35 3.63
N GLN A 40 -22.89 2.23 2.94
CA GLN A 40 -21.55 1.67 2.71
C GLN A 40 -20.69 2.60 1.86
N SER A 41 -21.24 3.14 0.76
CA SER A 41 -20.55 4.11 -0.08
C SER A 41 -20.17 5.36 0.71
N LYS A 42 -21.11 5.92 1.50
CA LYS A 42 -20.84 7.07 2.39
C LYS A 42 -19.75 6.78 3.41
N GLY A 43 -19.75 5.59 4.02
CA GLY A 43 -18.72 5.15 4.96
C GLY A 43 -17.34 5.06 4.31
N LEU A 44 -17.25 4.44 3.12
CA LEU A 44 -16.00 4.33 2.37
C LEU A 44 -15.48 5.70 1.91
N MET A 45 -16.36 6.61 1.49
CA MET A 45 -15.98 8.00 1.20
C MET A 45 -15.45 8.73 2.43
N GLY A 46 -16.04 8.51 3.61
CA GLY A 46 -15.54 9.02 4.88
C GLY A 46 -14.13 8.51 5.19
N LEU A 47 -13.90 7.20 5.04
CA LEU A 47 -12.57 6.59 5.21
C LEU A 47 -11.56 7.12 4.20
N PHE A 48 -11.96 7.33 2.94
CA PHE A 48 -11.12 7.91 1.90
C PHE A 48 -10.67 9.34 2.28
N ARG A 49 -11.61 10.18 2.74
CA ARG A 49 -11.29 11.54 3.22
C ARG A 49 -10.36 11.48 4.43
N GLY A 50 -10.68 10.64 5.41
CA GLY A 50 -9.85 10.44 6.60
C GLY A 50 -8.43 9.97 6.25
N GLN A 51 -8.29 9.00 5.37
CA GLN A 51 -6.99 8.51 4.89
C GLN A 51 -6.21 9.60 4.13
N THR A 52 -6.91 10.42 3.33
CA THR A 52 -6.29 11.53 2.59
C THR A 52 -5.74 12.60 3.53
N GLU A 53 -6.50 12.95 4.57
CA GLU A 53 -6.04 13.89 5.59
C GLU A 53 -4.89 13.31 6.44
N CYS A 54 -4.95 12.04 6.83
CA CYS A 54 -3.89 11.38 7.60
C CYS A 54 -2.56 11.22 6.82
N LYS A 55 -2.58 11.31 5.49
CA LYS A 55 -1.36 11.31 4.66
C LYS A 55 -0.70 12.69 4.55
N LYS A 56 -1.39 13.76 4.94
CA LYS A 56 -0.83 15.12 4.96
C LYS A 56 -0.07 15.34 6.26
N ASN A 57 1.05 16.05 6.20
CA ASN A 57 1.78 16.40 7.41
C ASN A 57 1.03 17.50 8.19
N ARG A 58 0.45 17.13 9.34
CA ARG A 58 -0.27 18.06 10.24
C ARG A 58 0.61 19.21 10.75
N PHE A 59 1.93 19.03 10.79
CA PHE A 59 2.88 19.99 11.33
C PHE A 59 3.62 20.80 10.24
N GLY A 60 3.24 20.64 8.97
CA GLY A 60 3.89 21.32 7.85
C GLY A 60 5.28 20.77 7.51
N THR A 61 6.05 21.52 6.73
CA THR A 61 7.40 21.10 6.30
C THR A 61 8.38 21.16 7.48
N PRO A 62 9.12 20.08 7.76
CA PRO A 62 10.11 20.09 8.84
C PRO A 62 11.27 21.04 8.50
N LYS A 63 11.91 21.60 9.54
CA LYS A 63 13.10 22.47 9.38
C LYS A 63 14.31 21.72 8.80
N GLN A 64 14.39 20.42 9.02
CA GLN A 64 15.47 19.55 8.57
C GLN A 64 14.88 18.29 7.96
N GLU A 65 15.38 17.93 6.78
CA GLU A 65 15.05 16.65 6.14
C GLU A 65 15.90 15.53 6.74
N ILE A 66 15.24 14.42 7.08
CA ILE A 66 15.90 13.23 7.60
C ILE A 66 16.48 12.46 6.42
N LYS A 67 17.80 12.21 6.43
CA LYS A 67 18.49 11.39 5.43
C LYS A 67 18.87 10.01 5.95
N THR A 68 19.16 9.94 7.25
CA THR A 68 19.62 8.71 7.92
C THR A 68 18.72 8.38 9.09
N VAL A 69 18.29 7.11 9.18
CA VAL A 69 17.40 6.58 10.21
C VAL A 69 18.10 5.42 10.91
N ALA A 70 18.10 5.41 12.24
CA ALA A 70 18.61 4.26 13.02
C ALA A 70 17.44 3.47 13.62
N VAL A 71 17.41 2.17 13.39
CA VAL A 71 16.42 1.24 13.94
C VAL A 71 17.09 0.38 15.01
N LEU A 72 16.57 0.46 16.23
CA LEU A 72 17.06 -0.29 17.37
C LEU A 72 16.21 -1.56 17.56
N GLY A 73 16.85 -2.71 17.36
CA GLY A 73 16.26 -4.03 17.34
C GLY A 73 16.02 -4.53 15.92
N ALA A 74 16.59 -5.69 15.58
CA ALA A 74 16.44 -6.41 14.31
C ALA A 74 15.41 -7.56 14.41
N GLY A 75 14.47 -7.45 15.35
CA GLY A 75 13.30 -8.34 15.41
C GLY A 75 12.31 -8.09 14.27
N LEU A 76 11.15 -8.75 14.31
CA LEU A 76 10.14 -8.71 13.25
C LEU A 76 9.71 -7.28 12.86
N MET A 77 9.37 -6.45 13.85
CA MET A 77 8.97 -5.06 13.60
C MET A 77 10.13 -4.19 13.13
N GLY A 78 11.32 -4.37 13.70
CA GLY A 78 12.50 -3.60 13.34
C GLY A 78 12.94 -3.84 11.91
N ALA A 79 12.96 -5.11 11.48
CA ALA A 79 13.19 -5.48 10.09
C ALA A 79 12.15 -4.88 9.15
N GLY A 80 10.86 -4.88 9.54
CA GLY A 80 9.79 -4.25 8.75
C GLY A 80 9.93 -2.73 8.63
N ILE A 81 10.26 -2.03 9.73
CA ILE A 81 10.52 -0.58 9.71
C ILE A 81 11.73 -0.27 8.83
N ALA A 82 12.81 -1.03 8.97
CA ALA A 82 14.01 -0.88 8.16
C ALA A 82 13.70 -1.08 6.67
N GLN A 83 12.99 -2.16 6.31
CA GLN A 83 12.63 -2.45 4.92
C GLN A 83 11.80 -1.31 4.28
N VAL A 84 10.76 -0.82 4.96
CA VAL A 84 9.92 0.27 4.43
C VAL A 84 10.72 1.58 4.32
N SER A 85 11.67 1.81 5.21
CA SER A 85 12.51 3.01 5.20
C SER A 85 13.54 2.96 4.07
N VAL A 86 14.18 1.81 3.85
CA VAL A 86 15.12 1.62 2.74
C VAL A 86 14.41 1.71 1.37
N ASP A 87 13.21 1.13 1.23
CA ASP A 87 12.39 1.23 0.02
C ASP A 87 11.99 2.70 -0.31
N LYS A 88 11.99 3.57 0.69
CA LYS A 88 11.76 5.02 0.53
C LYS A 88 13.03 5.84 0.30
N GLY A 89 14.19 5.19 0.19
CA GLY A 89 15.47 5.82 -0.09
C GLY A 89 16.17 6.46 1.11
N TYR A 90 15.76 6.11 2.34
CA TYR A 90 16.50 6.54 3.54
C TYR A 90 17.72 5.64 3.76
N ASN A 91 18.81 6.21 4.27
CA ASN A 91 19.95 5.44 4.76
C ASN A 91 19.60 4.85 6.12
N VAL A 92 19.56 3.53 6.25
CA VAL A 92 19.07 2.88 7.48
C VAL A 92 20.18 2.14 8.20
N ILE A 93 20.39 2.46 9.47
CA ILE A 93 21.30 1.74 10.36
C ILE A 93 20.47 0.80 11.23
N LEU A 94 20.60 -0.50 11.02
CA LEU A 94 19.95 -1.51 11.86
C LEU A 94 20.92 -2.00 12.95
N LYS A 95 20.54 -1.84 14.22
CA LYS A 95 21.35 -2.26 15.37
C LYS A 95 20.59 -3.27 16.21
N ASP A 96 21.23 -4.38 16.57
CA ASP A 96 20.69 -5.37 17.51
C ASP A 96 21.70 -5.63 18.64
N THR A 97 21.27 -6.34 19.69
CA THR A 97 22.14 -6.79 20.79
C THR A 97 22.87 -8.08 20.46
N SER A 98 22.34 -8.89 19.52
CA SER A 98 22.90 -10.18 19.13
C SER A 98 23.09 -10.28 17.62
N ASP A 99 24.20 -10.88 17.19
CA ASP A 99 24.45 -11.17 15.77
C ASP A 99 23.36 -12.06 15.16
N ALA A 100 22.88 -13.05 15.92
CA ALA A 100 21.78 -13.91 15.48
C ALA A 100 20.49 -13.11 15.24
N GLY A 101 20.20 -12.11 16.08
CA GLY A 101 19.07 -11.19 15.88
C GLY A 101 19.25 -10.35 14.62
N LEU A 102 20.44 -9.79 14.42
CA LEU A 102 20.78 -8.98 13.26
C LEU A 102 20.63 -9.77 11.94
N MET A 103 21.22 -10.97 11.87
CA MET A 103 21.15 -11.81 10.67
C MET A 103 19.72 -12.24 10.33
N ARG A 104 18.88 -12.51 11.35
CA ARG A 104 17.45 -12.77 11.13
C ARG A 104 16.74 -11.58 10.53
N GLY A 105 16.98 -10.37 11.05
CA GLY A 105 16.39 -9.14 10.53
C GLY A 105 16.80 -8.87 9.08
N ILE A 106 18.09 -9.01 8.77
CA ILE A 106 18.63 -8.86 7.41
C ILE A 106 17.99 -9.90 6.47
N GLY A 107 17.88 -11.16 6.89
CA GLY A 107 17.24 -12.21 6.09
C GLY A 107 15.76 -11.93 5.79
N GLN A 108 15.03 -11.33 6.74
CA GLN A 108 13.64 -10.90 6.53
C GLN A 108 13.55 -9.76 5.51
N ILE A 109 14.41 -8.75 5.61
CA ILE A 109 14.47 -7.63 4.67
C ILE A 109 14.78 -8.16 3.25
N TYR A 110 15.78 -9.04 3.12
CA TYR A 110 16.13 -9.68 1.85
C TYR A 110 14.94 -10.41 1.23
N THR A 111 14.27 -11.27 2.02
CA THR A 111 13.12 -12.04 1.56
C THR A 111 11.95 -11.14 1.15
N GLY A 112 11.73 -10.05 1.88
CA GLY A 112 10.73 -9.04 1.57
C GLY A 112 11.01 -8.33 0.23
N LEU A 113 12.24 -7.92 0.00
CA LEU A 113 12.65 -7.27 -1.26
C LEU A 113 12.64 -8.27 -2.44
N ASP A 114 13.11 -9.50 -2.24
CA ASP A 114 13.04 -10.56 -3.26
C ASP A 114 11.60 -10.88 -3.68
N SER A 115 10.66 -10.86 -2.72
CA SER A 115 9.24 -10.99 -3.01
C SER A 115 8.70 -9.82 -3.84
N SER A 116 9.22 -8.60 -3.63
CA SER A 116 8.88 -7.43 -4.45
C SER A 116 9.45 -7.53 -5.87
N VAL A 117 10.66 -8.08 -6.05
CA VAL A 117 11.24 -8.39 -7.37
C VAL A 117 10.38 -9.42 -8.10
N LYS A 118 10.00 -10.52 -7.44
CA LYS A 118 9.12 -11.55 -8.01
C LYS A 118 7.76 -11.00 -8.44
N ARG A 119 7.25 -10.00 -7.71
CA ARG A 119 6.01 -9.27 -8.02
C ARG A 119 6.21 -8.16 -9.07
N LYS A 120 7.42 -8.03 -9.64
CA LYS A 120 7.81 -6.99 -10.61
C LYS A 120 7.58 -5.55 -10.11
N LYS A 121 7.70 -5.34 -8.80
CA LYS A 121 7.58 -4.00 -8.20
C LYS A 121 8.90 -3.22 -8.24
N ILE A 122 10.03 -3.94 -8.17
CA ILE A 122 11.39 -3.42 -8.21
C ILE A 122 12.26 -4.36 -9.05
N ASP A 123 13.38 -3.87 -9.57
CA ASP A 123 14.38 -4.70 -10.26
C ASP A 123 15.38 -5.36 -9.27
N ALA A 124 16.06 -6.41 -9.71
CA ALA A 124 17.09 -7.08 -8.93
C ALA A 124 18.24 -6.13 -8.55
N LEU A 125 18.61 -5.22 -9.45
CA LEU A 125 19.63 -4.19 -9.19
C LEU A 125 19.20 -3.21 -8.09
N GLU A 126 17.91 -2.88 -8.01
CA GLU A 126 17.37 -2.00 -6.98
C GLU A 126 17.36 -2.69 -5.61
N ARG A 127 16.99 -3.97 -5.55
CA ARG A 127 17.11 -4.79 -4.34
C ARG A 127 18.54 -4.78 -3.81
N ASP A 128 19.51 -5.05 -4.67
CA ASP A 128 20.91 -5.17 -4.26
C ASP A 128 21.46 -3.82 -3.81
N ARG A 129 21.04 -2.72 -4.46
CA ARG A 129 21.34 -1.36 -4.00
C ARG A 129 20.76 -1.07 -2.62
N PHE A 130 19.52 -1.49 -2.35
CA PHE A 130 18.87 -1.31 -1.05
C PHE A 130 19.57 -2.05 0.08
N LEU A 131 20.13 -3.22 -0.19
CA LEU A 131 20.87 -4.03 0.79
C LEU A 131 22.32 -3.57 1.00
N ALA A 132 22.90 -2.87 0.04
CA ALA A 132 24.28 -2.39 0.09
C ALA A 132 24.46 -1.05 0.82
N ASN A 133 23.36 -0.38 1.19
CA ASN A 133 23.36 0.81 2.05
C ASN A 133 23.74 0.46 3.50
#